data_AF-A0A935E9B3-F1
#
_entry.id   AF-A0A935E9B3-F1
#
_cell.length_a   1.000
_cell.length_b   1.000
_cell.length_c   1.000
_cell.angle_alpha   90.00
_cell.angle_beta   90.00
_cell.angle_gamma   90.00
#
_symmetry.space_group_name_H-M   'P 1'
#
loop_
_entity.id
_entity.type
_entity.pdbx_description
1 polymer ?
#
loop_
_entity_poly.entity_id
_entity_poly.type
_entity_poly.pdbx_seq_one_letter_code
_entity_poly.pdbx_strand_id
1 'polypeptide(L)'
;MITGYVPGVYDMLHLGHLRIIEEAAARCDRLIVGVVTDDAAMAMKGRQPVIPFDERIALVAALRMVDAAVADVGPDKRIAWRAHRFDVLFKGDDWQGTPKGDRLEAQMREIGATVRYLPYTKGVSSSVLRPRRYHRVGDSVTADVTPDPVAASGNRPSTIR
;
A
#
# COMPACT_ATOMS: atom_id res chain seq x y z
N MET A 1 -0.31 -10.15 -23.38
CA MET A 1 -1.05 -10.08 -22.11
C MET A 1 -0.08 -9.60 -21.04
N ILE A 2 -0.33 -8.43 -20.45
CA ILE A 2 0.49 -7.79 -19.42
C ILE A 2 -0.08 -8.17 -18.06
N THR A 3 0.72 -8.82 -17.21
CA THR A 3 0.41 -9.08 -15.81
C THR A 3 0.95 -7.95 -14.92
N GLY A 4 0.04 -7.30 -14.20
CA GLY A 4 0.35 -6.33 -13.16
C GLY A 4 0.52 -6.97 -11.78
N TYR A 5 1.39 -6.39 -10.96
CA TYR A 5 1.51 -6.70 -9.53
C TYR A 5 1.48 -5.43 -8.70
N VAL A 6 0.58 -5.35 -7.71
CA VAL A 6 0.49 -4.20 -6.80
C VAL A 6 0.64 -4.69 -5.35
N PRO A 7 1.78 -4.42 -4.68
CA PRO A 7 2.00 -4.84 -3.31
C PRO A 7 1.59 -3.77 -2.28
N GLY A 8 0.92 -4.21 -1.23
CA GLY A 8 0.49 -3.35 -0.13
C GLY A 8 0.16 -4.13 1.13
N VAL A 9 0.17 -3.42 2.27
CA VAL A 9 -0.32 -4.02 3.53
C VAL A 9 -1.84 -4.11 3.50
N TYR A 10 -2.53 -3.17 2.85
CA TYR A 10 -3.99 -3.15 2.76
C TYR A 10 -4.73 -3.19 4.10
N ASP A 11 -4.08 -2.72 5.16
CA ASP A 11 -4.66 -2.67 6.49
C ASP A 11 -5.72 -1.58 6.59
N MET A 12 -6.84 -1.90 7.24
CA MET A 12 -8.05 -1.07 7.27
C MET A 12 -8.39 -0.57 5.86
N LEU A 13 -8.68 -1.51 4.95
CA LEU A 13 -8.89 -1.25 3.53
C LEU A 13 -9.77 -0.01 3.31
N HIS A 14 -9.20 0.99 2.61
CA HIS A 14 -9.78 2.32 2.49
C HIS A 14 -9.62 2.83 1.06
N LEU A 15 -10.24 3.98 0.75
CA LEU A 15 -10.30 4.52 -0.61
C LEU A 15 -8.92 4.71 -1.28
N GLY A 16 -7.89 5.11 -0.52
CA GLY A 16 -6.52 5.18 -1.05
C GLY A 16 -5.98 3.85 -1.60
N HIS A 17 -6.32 2.72 -0.96
CA HIS A 17 -5.96 1.39 -1.46
C HIS A 17 -6.79 1.01 -2.69
N LEU A 18 -8.09 1.31 -2.69
CA LEU A 18 -8.95 1.04 -3.83
C LEU A 18 -8.46 1.78 -5.08
N ARG A 19 -8.13 3.07 -4.96
CA ARG A 19 -7.65 3.89 -6.08
C ARG A 19 -6.37 3.34 -6.72
N ILE A 20 -5.38 2.93 -5.93
CA ILE A 20 -4.15 2.36 -6.51
C ILE A 20 -4.40 1.01 -7.19
N ILE A 21 -5.32 0.19 -6.65
CA ILE A 21 -5.73 -1.08 -7.25
C ILE A 21 -6.49 -0.83 -8.57
N GLU A 22 -7.42 0.12 -8.60
CA GLU A 22 -8.17 0.53 -9.80
C GLU A 22 -7.25 1.05 -10.90
N GLU A 23 -6.32 1.95 -10.55
CA GLU A 23 -5.35 2.49 -11.49
C GLU A 23 -4.38 1.41 -12.02
N ALA A 24 -3.99 0.45 -11.18
CA ALA A 24 -3.18 -0.69 -11.61
C ALA A 24 -3.95 -1.61 -12.56
N ALA A 25 -5.21 -1.94 -12.23
CA ALA A 25 -6.09 -2.77 -13.05
C ALA A 25 -6.30 -2.15 -14.44
N ALA A 26 -6.47 -0.82 -14.53
CA ALA A 26 -6.64 -0.13 -15.80
C ALA A 26 -5.39 -0.14 -16.72
N ARG A 27 -4.23 -0.64 -16.23
CA ARG A 27 -2.94 -0.61 -16.93
C ARG A 27 -2.34 -2.00 -17.17
N CYS A 28 -3.10 -3.06 -16.91
CA CYS A 28 -2.70 -4.43 -17.17
C CYS A 28 -3.91 -5.27 -17.61
N ASP A 29 -3.64 -6.43 -18.22
CA ASP A 29 -4.70 -7.36 -18.63
C ASP A 29 -5.10 -8.30 -17.49
N ARG A 30 -4.19 -8.48 -16.51
CA ARG A 30 -4.39 -9.29 -15.32
C ARG A 30 -3.71 -8.65 -14.12
N LEU A 31 -4.43 -8.41 -13.02
CA LEU A 31 -3.92 -7.81 -11.80
C LEU A 31 -3.76 -8.83 -10.67
N ILE A 32 -2.52 -8.98 -10.20
CA ILE A 32 -2.20 -9.68 -8.96
C ILE A 32 -1.98 -8.64 -7.86
N VAL A 33 -2.65 -8.82 -6.72
CA VAL A 33 -2.45 -7.98 -5.53
C VAL A 33 -1.66 -8.74 -4.48
N GLY A 34 -0.48 -8.21 -4.15
CA GLY A 34 0.39 -8.74 -3.12
C GLY A 34 0.03 -8.20 -1.74
N VAL A 35 -0.60 -9.01 -0.91
CA VAL A 35 -1.02 -8.63 0.45
C VAL A 35 0.11 -8.96 1.42
N VAL A 36 0.72 -7.93 2.00
CA VAL A 36 1.87 -8.11 2.90
C VAL A 36 1.44 -8.86 4.16
N THR A 37 2.14 -9.94 4.50
CA THR A 37 1.89 -10.74 5.71
C THR A 37 2.14 -9.94 6.99
N ASP A 38 1.59 -10.38 8.11
CA ASP A 38 1.76 -9.69 9.40
C ASP A 38 3.23 -9.64 9.85
N ASP A 39 3.96 -10.74 9.65
CA ASP A 39 5.40 -10.83 9.95
C ASP A 39 6.24 -9.91 9.06
N ALA A 40 5.94 -9.88 7.76
CA ALA A 40 6.63 -8.98 6.83
C ALA A 40 6.32 -7.51 7.16
N ALA A 41 5.07 -7.19 7.51
CA ALA A 41 4.69 -5.86 7.95
C ALA A 41 5.41 -5.46 9.23
N MET A 42 5.51 -6.36 10.21
CA MET A 42 6.27 -6.14 11.44
C MET A 42 7.74 -5.87 11.14
N ALA A 43 8.39 -6.72 10.35
CA ALA A 43 9.80 -6.57 10.00
C ALA A 43 10.09 -5.26 9.22
N MET A 44 9.18 -4.84 8.34
CA MET A 44 9.38 -3.66 7.49
C MET A 44 8.98 -2.32 8.15
N LYS A 45 8.00 -2.35 9.08
CA LYS A 45 7.37 -1.14 9.63
C LYS A 45 7.47 -1.04 11.16
N GLY A 46 8.00 -2.06 11.83
CA GLY A 46 8.10 -2.13 13.29
C GLY A 46 6.75 -2.26 14.02
N ARG A 47 5.70 -2.63 13.29
CA ARG A 47 4.35 -2.82 13.85
C ARG A 47 3.50 -3.75 12.99
N GLN A 48 2.64 -4.53 13.64
CA GLN A 48 1.63 -5.33 12.96
C GLN A 48 0.46 -4.48 12.42
N PRO A 49 -0.23 -4.98 11.38
CA PRO A 49 -1.55 -4.49 10.98
C PRO A 49 -2.58 -4.60 12.12
N VAL A 50 -3.65 -3.79 12.06
CA VAL A 50 -4.82 -3.95 12.96
C VAL A 50 -5.67 -5.12 12.51
N ILE A 51 -5.92 -5.22 11.20
CA ILE A 51 -6.67 -6.32 10.62
C ILE A 51 -5.68 -7.46 10.29
N PRO A 52 -5.91 -8.69 10.78
CA PRO A 52 -5.06 -9.84 10.49
C PRO A 52 -4.91 -10.14 8.98
N PHE A 53 -3.83 -10.82 8.62
CA PHE A 53 -3.52 -11.11 7.22
C PHE A 53 -4.63 -11.84 6.45
N ASP A 54 -5.24 -12.87 7.06
CA ASP A 54 -6.31 -13.68 6.47
C ASP A 54 -7.56 -12.86 6.13
N GLU A 55 -7.95 -11.94 7.01
CA GLU A 55 -9.05 -11.01 6.74
C GLU A 55 -8.68 -10.02 5.62
N ARG A 56 -7.48 -9.43 5.67
CA ARG A 56 -7.03 -8.47 4.65
C ARG A 56 -6.98 -9.10 3.26
N ILE A 57 -6.44 -10.31 3.13
CA ILE A 57 -6.35 -10.98 1.84
C ILE A 57 -7.72 -11.39 1.31
N ALA A 58 -8.65 -11.82 2.18
CA ALA A 58 -10.03 -12.12 1.79
C ALA A 58 -10.76 -10.87 1.27
N LEU A 59 -10.61 -9.72 1.95
CA LEU A 59 -11.18 -8.45 1.52
C LEU A 59 -10.64 -7.99 0.15
N VAL A 60 -9.33 -8.12 -0.05
CA VAL A 60 -8.69 -7.79 -1.33
C VAL A 60 -9.13 -8.73 -2.45
N ALA A 61 -9.24 -10.03 -2.18
CA ALA A 61 -9.68 -11.03 -3.15
C ALA A 61 -11.14 -10.82 -3.61
N ALA A 62 -11.97 -10.19 -2.78
CA ALA A 62 -13.37 -9.89 -3.12
C ALA A 62 -13.52 -8.70 -4.09
N LEU A 63 -12.44 -7.96 -4.37
CA LEU A 63 -12.48 -6.81 -5.27
C LEU A 63 -12.57 -7.27 -6.72
N ARG A 64 -13.58 -6.80 -7.46
CA ARG A 64 -13.89 -7.24 -8.83
C ARG A 64 -12.72 -7.14 -9.81
N MET A 65 -11.86 -6.14 -9.64
CA MET A 65 -10.71 -5.89 -10.53
C MET A 65 -9.44 -6.65 -10.15
N VAL A 66 -9.50 -7.51 -9.12
CA VAL A 66 -8.38 -8.31 -8.64
C VAL A 66 -8.54 -9.73 -9.14
N ASP A 67 -7.65 -10.16 -10.03
CA ASP A 67 -7.66 -11.53 -10.56
C ASP A 67 -7.07 -12.54 -9.56
N ALA A 68 -6.10 -12.11 -8.75
CA ALA A 68 -5.53 -12.92 -7.68
C ALA A 68 -5.02 -12.06 -6.53
N ALA A 69 -5.42 -12.39 -5.30
CA ALA A 69 -4.79 -11.88 -4.09
C ALA A 69 -3.81 -12.94 -3.56
N VAL A 70 -2.57 -12.55 -3.30
CA VAL A 70 -1.49 -13.47 -2.90
C VAL A 70 -0.70 -12.94 -1.71
N ALA A 71 -0.07 -13.83 -0.96
CA ALA A 71 0.79 -13.44 0.16
C ALA A 71 2.06 -12.73 -0.36
N ASP A 72 2.36 -11.58 0.21
CA ASP A 72 3.62 -10.86 0.00
C ASP A 72 4.46 -10.96 1.28
N VAL A 73 5.52 -11.77 1.21
CA VAL A 73 6.28 -12.19 2.40
C VAL A 73 7.49 -11.31 2.72
N GLY A 74 7.71 -10.21 1.98
CA GLY A 74 8.84 -9.34 2.30
C GLY A 74 9.20 -8.27 1.28
N PRO A 75 10.30 -7.54 1.54
CA PRO A 75 10.73 -6.43 0.70
C PRO A 75 11.37 -6.88 -0.63
N ASP A 76 11.84 -8.13 -0.75
CA ASP A 76 12.42 -8.65 -1.99
C ASP A 76 11.33 -9.13 -2.95
N LYS A 77 11.03 -8.31 -3.96
CA LYS A 77 9.95 -8.58 -4.92
C LYS A 77 10.31 -9.64 -5.96
N ARG A 78 11.57 -10.07 -6.02
CA ARG A 78 11.99 -11.22 -6.84
C ARG A 78 11.36 -12.52 -6.32
N ILE A 79 11.08 -12.61 -5.02
CA ILE A 79 10.39 -13.76 -4.41
C ILE A 79 8.96 -13.86 -4.95
N ALA A 80 8.19 -12.76 -4.87
CA ALA A 80 6.84 -12.70 -5.41
C ALA A 80 6.82 -12.99 -6.92
N TRP A 81 7.80 -12.45 -7.66
CA TRP A 81 7.90 -12.70 -9.10
C TRP A 81 8.18 -14.17 -9.45
N ARG A 82 9.01 -14.87 -8.67
CA ARG A 82 9.25 -16.32 -8.86
C ARG A 82 7.98 -17.14 -8.74
N ALA A 83 7.09 -16.76 -7.82
CA ALA A 83 5.85 -17.48 -7.58
C ALA A 83 4.73 -17.13 -8.57
N HIS A 84 4.67 -15.87 -9.03
CA HIS A 84 3.48 -15.36 -9.70
C HIS A 84 3.67 -14.77 -11.10
N ARG A 85 4.93 -14.55 -11.52
CA ARG A 85 5.35 -14.01 -12.83
C ARG A 85 4.51 -12.82 -13.28
N PHE A 86 5.01 -11.62 -12.99
CA PHE A 86 4.41 -10.35 -13.43
C PHE A 86 5.38 -9.53 -14.27
N ASP A 87 4.84 -8.66 -15.13
CA ASP A 87 5.60 -7.83 -16.07
C ASP A 87 5.82 -6.41 -15.54
N VAL A 88 4.84 -5.90 -14.79
CA VAL A 88 4.86 -4.53 -14.25
C VAL A 88 4.47 -4.55 -12.78
N LEU A 89 5.29 -3.90 -11.94
CA LEU A 89 4.98 -3.64 -10.55
C LEU A 89 4.48 -2.21 -10.38
N PHE A 90 3.29 -2.05 -9.82
CA PHE A 90 2.68 -0.74 -9.56
C PHE A 90 2.98 -0.27 -8.14
N LYS A 91 3.36 1.00 -8.00
CA LYS A 91 3.60 1.64 -6.69
C LYS A 91 3.15 3.09 -6.69
N GLY A 92 2.96 3.68 -5.50
CA GLY A 92 2.73 5.12 -5.39
C GLY A 92 3.98 5.91 -5.78
N ASP A 93 3.79 7.08 -6.37
CA ASP A 93 4.86 8.02 -6.75
C ASP A 93 5.66 8.56 -5.56
N ASP A 94 5.17 8.40 -4.34
CA ASP A 94 5.90 8.64 -3.09
C ASP A 94 7.16 7.78 -2.93
N TRP A 95 7.33 6.73 -3.73
CA TRP A 95 8.54 5.90 -3.75
C TRP A 95 9.60 6.37 -4.75
N GLN A 96 9.21 7.16 -5.76
CA GLN A 96 10.09 7.53 -6.86
C GLN A 96 11.24 8.43 -6.37
N GLY A 97 12.48 8.10 -6.76
CA GLY A 97 13.68 8.83 -6.34
C GLY A 97 14.06 8.66 -4.87
N THR A 98 13.45 7.70 -4.17
CA THR A 98 13.85 7.33 -2.80
C THR A 98 14.77 6.12 -2.83
N PRO A 99 15.62 5.89 -1.81
CA PRO A 99 16.46 4.68 -1.74
C PRO A 99 15.67 3.37 -1.82
N LYS A 100 14.40 3.38 -1.38
CA LYS A 100 13.51 2.22 -1.47
C LYS A 100 13.00 2.00 -2.90
N GLY A 101 12.67 3.09 -3.61
CA GLY A 101 12.30 3.05 -5.03
C GLY A 101 13.45 2.57 -5.90
N ASP A 102 14.64 3.13 -5.71
CA ASP A 102 15.84 2.76 -6.49
C ASP A 102 16.17 1.27 -6.34
N ARG A 103 16.09 0.74 -5.10
CA ARG A 103 16.27 -0.70 -4.84
C ARG A 103 15.19 -1.54 -5.51
N LEU A 104 13.93 -1.10 -5.47
CA LEU A 104 12.81 -1.79 -6.10
C LEU A 104 13.01 -1.86 -7.62
N GLU A 105 13.38 -0.75 -8.25
CA GLU A 105 13.69 -0.68 -9.67
C GLU A 105 14.86 -1.59 -10.06
N ALA A 106 15.92 -1.63 -9.25
CA ALA A 106 17.03 -2.56 -9.44
C ALA A 106 16.55 -4.03 -9.41
N GLN A 107 15.75 -4.41 -8.41
CA GLN A 107 15.18 -5.76 -8.32
C GLN A 107 14.30 -6.11 -9.53
N MET A 108 13.48 -5.17 -10.03
CA MET A 108 12.62 -5.41 -11.19
C MET A 108 13.44 -5.55 -12.47
N ARG A 109 14.51 -4.76 -12.63
CA ARG A 109 15.42 -4.86 -13.78
C ARG A 109 16.10 -6.22 -13.86
N GLU A 110 16.50 -6.81 -12.74
CA GLU A 110 17.13 -8.13 -12.69
C GLU A 110 16.23 -9.26 -13.23
N ILE A 111 14.92 -9.10 -13.15
CA ILE A 111 13.93 -10.11 -13.53
C ILE A 111 13.16 -9.76 -14.81
N GLY A 112 13.57 -8.68 -15.49
CA GLY A 112 12.92 -8.20 -16.72
C GLY A 112 11.55 -7.54 -16.51
N ALA A 113 11.19 -7.22 -15.26
CA ALA A 113 9.98 -6.47 -14.93
C ALA A 113 10.27 -4.96 -14.86
N THR A 114 9.22 -4.15 -14.90
CA THR A 114 9.32 -2.68 -14.74
C THR A 114 8.56 -2.19 -13.52
N VAL A 115 8.93 -1.02 -12.99
CA VAL A 115 8.16 -0.32 -11.96
C VAL A 115 7.37 0.80 -12.62
N ARG A 116 6.07 0.89 -12.35
CA ARG A 116 5.24 2.02 -12.77
C ARG A 116 4.66 2.72 -11.55
N TYR A 117 5.05 3.99 -11.39
CA TYR A 117 4.53 4.83 -10.33
C TYR A 117 3.16 5.41 -10.70
N LEU A 118 2.26 5.44 -9.73
CA LEU A 118 0.89 5.92 -9.84
C LEU A 118 0.70 7.10 -8.86
N PRO A 119 -0.13 8.11 -9.21
CA PRO A 119 -0.36 9.26 -8.35
C PRO A 119 -0.82 8.84 -6.95
N TYR A 120 -0.07 9.22 -5.92
CA TYR A 120 -0.45 8.90 -4.56
C TYR A 120 -1.73 9.65 -4.15
N THR A 121 -2.71 8.92 -3.62
CA THR A 121 -3.91 9.53 -3.06
C THR A 121 -3.58 10.20 -1.71
N LYS A 122 -3.48 11.53 -1.71
CA LYS A 122 -3.33 12.31 -0.47
C LYS A 122 -4.63 12.31 0.35
N GLY A 123 -4.52 12.25 1.66
CA GLY A 123 -5.63 12.48 2.61
C GLY A 123 -6.27 11.24 3.25
N VAL A 124 -5.96 10.02 2.81
CA VAL A 124 -6.46 8.78 3.45
C VAL A 124 -5.35 7.74 3.55
N SER A 125 -4.89 7.48 4.77
CA SER A 125 -3.94 6.40 5.08
C SER A 125 -4.36 5.69 6.36
N SER A 126 -3.93 4.43 6.51
CA SER A 126 -4.17 3.69 7.76
C SER A 126 -3.59 4.39 9.00
N SER A 127 -2.51 5.18 8.87
CA SER A 127 -1.98 5.97 9.99
C SER A 127 -2.94 7.09 10.43
N VAL A 128 -3.64 7.72 9.47
CA VAL A 128 -4.64 8.76 9.75
C VAL A 128 -5.95 8.16 10.27
N LEU A 129 -6.29 6.93 9.86
CA LEU A 129 -7.52 6.27 10.29
C LEU A 129 -7.42 5.63 11.68
N ARG A 130 -6.25 5.13 12.08
CA ARG A 130 -6.04 4.49 13.40
C ARG A 130 -6.50 5.33 14.60
N PRO A 131 -6.15 6.63 14.68
CA PRO A 131 -6.56 7.45 15.82
C PRO A 131 -8.03 7.88 15.74
N ARG A 132 -8.71 7.73 14.58
CA ARG A 132 -10.12 8.09 14.46
C ARG A 132 -10.96 7.14 15.29
N ARG A 133 -11.49 7.66 16.39
CA ARG A 133 -12.57 7.01 17.13
C ARG A 133 -13.88 7.36 16.46
N TYR A 134 -14.59 6.34 16.00
CA TYR A 134 -15.97 6.49 15.56
C TYR A 134 -16.85 6.28 16.79
N HIS A 135 -17.45 7.36 17.27
CA HIS A 135 -18.46 7.28 18.31
C HIS A 135 -19.82 7.24 17.65
N ARG A 136 -20.65 6.28 18.07
CA ARG A 136 -22.05 6.24 17.65
C ARG A 136 -22.83 7.25 18.48
N VAL A 137 -23.36 8.29 17.84
CA VAL A 137 -24.30 9.23 18.46
C VAL A 137 -25.65 9.07 17.75
N GLY A 138 -26.54 8.27 18.34
CA GLY A 138 -27.83 7.92 17.75
C GLY A 138 -27.70 7.17 16.41
N ASP A 139 -28.43 7.63 15.39
CA ASP A 139 -28.43 7.10 14.01
C ASP A 139 -27.38 7.75 13.09
N SER A 140 -26.51 8.60 13.63
CA SER A 140 -25.46 9.27 12.87
C SER A 140 -24.06 8.92 13.37
N VAL A 141 -23.10 8.82 12.44
CA VAL A 141 -21.68 8.55 12.74
C VAL A 141 -20.88 9.83 12.55
N THR A 142 -20.27 10.32 13.63
CA THR A 142 -19.27 11.41 13.59
C THR A 142 -17.88 10.84 13.92
N ALA A 143 -16.83 11.44 13.34
CA ALA A 143 -15.45 11.02 13.56
C ALA A 143 -14.68 12.12 14.28
N ASP A 144 -14.10 11.80 15.45
CA ASP A 144 -13.13 12.69 16.09
C ASP A 144 -11.78 12.53 15.40
N VAL A 145 -11.27 13.65 14.86
CA VAL A 145 -9.92 13.71 14.29
C VAL A 145 -8.98 14.21 15.38
N THR A 146 -8.37 13.30 16.13
CA THR A 146 -7.19 13.66 16.94
C THR A 146 -5.97 13.77 16.01
N PRO A 147 -5.26 14.91 15.97
CA PRO A 147 -4.11 15.09 15.09
C PRO A 147 -2.95 14.17 15.49
N ASP A 148 -2.18 13.77 14.47
CA ASP A 148 -1.04 12.86 14.57
C ASP A 148 0.11 13.51 15.38
N PRO A 149 0.57 12.92 16.50
CA PRO A 149 1.69 13.46 17.27
C PRO A 149 3.02 13.40 16.50
N VAL A 150 3.12 12.61 15.43
CA VAL A 150 4.34 12.47 14.63
C VAL A 150 4.51 13.60 13.59
N ALA A 151 3.43 14.34 13.27
CA ALA A 151 3.49 15.49 12.37
C ALA A 151 4.03 16.78 13.02
N ALA A 152 4.27 16.79 14.34
CA ALA A 152 4.67 17.98 15.10
C ALA A 152 6.20 18.21 15.20
N SER A 153 7.04 17.34 14.62
CA SER A 153 8.51 17.51 14.63
C SER A 153 9.08 17.84 13.24
N GLY A 154 8.65 18.95 12.64
CA GLY A 154 9.19 19.39 11.35
C GLY A 154 9.05 20.90 11.16
N ASN A 155 10.20 21.60 11.22
CA ASN A 155 10.45 23.00 10.86
C ASN A 155 9.91 24.10 11.80
N ARG A 156 10.82 24.65 12.61
CA ARG A 156 10.71 26.05 13.07
C ARG A 156 11.11 26.97 11.92
N PRO A 157 10.32 27.99 11.55
CA PRO A 157 10.78 29.00 10.59
C PRO A 157 11.89 29.84 11.23
N SER A 158 13.02 29.96 10.53
CA SER A 158 14.06 30.93 10.83
C SER A 158 13.52 32.34 10.61
N THR A 159 13.42 33.13 11.67
CA THR A 159 13.18 34.56 11.58
C THR A 159 14.40 35.22 10.96
N ILE A 160 14.30 35.68 9.72
CA ILE A 160 15.29 36.57 9.11
C ILE A 160 14.85 38.00 9.44
N ARG A 161 15.73 38.74 10.11
CA ARG A 161 15.71 40.21 10.20
C ARG A 161 16.44 40.79 9.01
#